data_AF-Q5G273-F1
#
_entry.id   AF-Q5G273-F1
#
_cell.length_a   1.000
_cell.length_b   1.000
_cell.length_c   1.000
_cell.angle_alpha   90.00
_cell.angle_beta   90.00
_cell.angle_gamma   90.00
#
_symmetry.space_group_name_H-M   'P 1'
#
loop_
_entity.id
_entity.type
_entity.pdbx_description
1 polymer ?
#
loop_
_entity_poly.entity_id
_entity_poly.type
_entity_poly.pdbx_seq_one_letter_code
_entity_poly.pdbx_strand_id
1 'polypeptide(L)'
;VHEPKMDALIIPVTMEVPCDSRGQRMWWAFLASSMVTFFGGLFIILLWRTLKYLWTVCCHCGGKTKVVLVFALSIGALVIYFIDSSNPIESCQNFYKDFTLQIDMAFNVFFLLYFGLRFIAANDKLWFWLEVNSVVDFFTVPPVFVSVYLNRSWLGLRFLRALRLIQFSEILQFLNILKTSNSIKLVNLLSIFISTWLTAAGFIHLVENSGDPWENFQNNQALTYWECVYLLMVTMSTVGYGDVYAKTTLGRLFMVFFILG
;
A
#
# COMPACT_ATOMS: atom_id res chain seq x y z
N VAL A 1 57.83 -64.12 -35.84
CA VAL A 1 57.80 -64.45 -34.40
C VAL A 1 57.48 -63.17 -33.64
N HIS A 2 56.44 -63.26 -32.80
CA HIS A 2 55.99 -62.31 -31.76
C HIS A 2 55.15 -61.09 -32.17
N GLU A 3 53.82 -61.31 -32.19
CA GLU A 3 52.84 -60.35 -31.66
C GLU A 3 53.11 -60.07 -30.17
N PRO A 4 53.09 -58.80 -29.71
CA PRO A 4 52.94 -58.46 -28.31
C PRO A 4 51.46 -58.26 -27.96
N LYS A 5 51.04 -58.96 -26.90
CA LYS A 5 49.71 -58.99 -26.29
C LYS A 5 49.21 -57.59 -25.91
N MET A 6 47.93 -57.32 -26.15
CA MET A 6 47.19 -56.28 -25.43
C MET A 6 46.85 -56.80 -24.04
N ASP A 7 47.51 -56.26 -23.02
CA ASP A 7 47.11 -56.47 -21.63
C ASP A 7 45.87 -55.63 -21.33
N ALA A 8 44.77 -56.30 -21.03
CA ALA A 8 43.54 -55.68 -20.56
C ALA A 8 43.80 -55.05 -19.18
N LEU A 9 43.87 -53.72 -19.13
CA LEU A 9 43.92 -52.98 -17.88
C LEU A 9 42.53 -53.03 -17.23
N ILE A 10 42.30 -54.07 -16.43
CA ILE A 10 41.10 -54.18 -15.59
C ILE A 10 41.25 -53.16 -14.47
N ILE A 11 40.60 -52.01 -14.62
CA ILE A 11 40.41 -51.04 -13.54
C ILE A 11 39.41 -51.68 -12.55
N PRO A 12 39.77 -51.95 -11.28
CA PRO A 12 38.79 -52.39 -10.31
C PRO A 12 37.83 -51.22 -10.05
N VAL A 13 36.55 -51.41 -10.38
CA VAL A 13 35.48 -50.49 -10.01
C VAL A 13 35.26 -50.63 -8.50
N THR A 14 36.01 -49.86 -7.71
CA THR A 14 35.76 -49.71 -6.27
C THR A 14 34.54 -48.81 -6.09
N MET A 15 33.37 -49.42 -5.90
CA MET A 15 32.16 -48.74 -5.44
C MET A 15 32.25 -48.46 -3.93
N GLU A 16 33.17 -47.62 -3.49
CA GLU A 16 33.20 -47.14 -2.10
C GLU A 16 33.39 -45.63 -2.07
N VAL A 17 32.28 -44.92 -2.30
CA VAL A 17 32.13 -43.54 -1.85
C VAL A 17 31.87 -43.61 -0.34
N PRO A 18 32.65 -42.93 0.52
CA PRO A 18 32.47 -43.04 1.96
C PRO A 18 31.11 -42.46 2.35
N CYS A 19 30.19 -43.32 2.77
CA CYS A 19 29.02 -42.91 3.54
C CYS A 19 29.51 -42.33 4.86
N ASP A 20 28.89 -41.22 5.28
CA ASP A 20 29.05 -40.66 6.62
C ASP A 20 29.01 -41.77 7.70
N SER A 21 29.82 -41.59 8.73
CA SER A 21 30.17 -42.51 9.83
C SER A 21 29.01 -43.11 10.64
N ARG A 22 27.75 -42.84 10.25
CA ARG A 22 26.51 -43.40 10.83
C ARG A 22 25.74 -44.32 9.89
N GLY A 23 26.21 -44.59 8.67
CA GLY A 23 25.59 -45.57 7.75
C GLY A 23 24.13 -45.26 7.36
N GLN A 24 23.68 -44.01 7.52
CA GLN A 24 22.32 -43.62 7.17
C GLN A 24 22.17 -43.52 5.65
N ARG A 25 21.20 -44.27 5.10
CA ARG A 25 20.89 -44.27 3.66
C ARG A 25 20.05 -43.04 3.30
N MET A 26 20.62 -42.10 2.54
CA MET A 26 20.03 -40.79 2.20
C MET A 26 18.92 -40.82 1.11
N TRP A 27 18.26 -41.96 0.85
CA TRP A 27 17.23 -42.09 -0.21
C TRP A 27 16.08 -41.09 -0.05
N TRP A 28 15.75 -40.71 1.19
CA TRP A 28 14.74 -39.68 1.49
C TRP A 28 15.09 -38.32 0.90
N ALA A 29 16.37 -37.96 0.74
CA ALA A 29 16.78 -36.66 0.23
C ALA A 29 16.51 -36.55 -1.27
N PHE A 30 16.76 -37.63 -2.02
CA PHE A 30 16.44 -37.71 -3.45
C PHE A 30 14.92 -37.72 -3.68
N LEU A 31 14.16 -38.47 -2.87
CA LEU A 31 12.70 -38.49 -2.95
C LEU A 31 12.06 -37.14 -2.58
N ALA A 32 12.60 -36.47 -1.56
CA ALA A 32 12.14 -35.13 -1.18
C ALA A 32 12.44 -34.10 -2.27
N SER A 33 13.62 -34.18 -2.91
CA SER A 33 14.00 -33.25 -4.00
C SER A 33 13.07 -33.36 -5.22
N SER A 34 12.60 -34.57 -5.55
CA SER A 34 11.67 -34.79 -6.66
C SER A 34 10.23 -34.39 -6.30
N MET A 35 9.79 -34.60 -5.06
CA MET A 35 8.50 -34.07 -4.58
C MET A 35 8.47 -32.54 -4.56
N VAL A 36 9.54 -31.90 -4.07
CA VAL A 36 9.62 -30.43 -4.00
C VAL A 36 9.62 -29.82 -5.39
N THR A 37 10.34 -30.40 -6.35
CA THR A 37 10.32 -29.90 -7.74
C THR A 37 8.99 -30.16 -8.42
N PHE A 38 8.33 -31.29 -8.17
CA PHE A 38 7.01 -31.59 -8.73
C PHE A 38 5.90 -30.68 -8.17
N PHE A 39 5.76 -30.60 -6.84
CA PHE A 39 4.75 -29.77 -6.21
C PHE A 39 5.05 -28.28 -6.33
N GLY A 40 6.34 -27.90 -6.21
CA GLY A 40 6.78 -26.53 -6.43
C GLY A 40 6.53 -26.08 -7.87
N GLY A 41 6.88 -26.92 -8.86
CA GLY A 41 6.63 -26.65 -10.27
C GLY A 41 5.14 -26.55 -10.60
N LEU A 42 4.32 -27.49 -10.12
CA LEU A 42 2.86 -27.45 -10.28
C LEU A 42 2.28 -26.18 -9.64
N PHE A 43 2.72 -25.84 -8.43
CA PHE A 43 2.27 -24.64 -7.74
C PHE A 43 2.66 -23.37 -8.50
N ILE A 44 3.90 -23.26 -9.00
CA ILE A 44 4.36 -22.12 -9.82
C ILE A 44 3.55 -22.01 -11.11
N ILE A 45 3.27 -23.12 -11.80
CA ILE A 45 2.48 -23.12 -13.03
C ILE A 45 1.02 -22.73 -12.75
N LEU A 46 0.42 -23.27 -11.68
CA LEU A 46 -0.93 -22.91 -11.27
C LEU A 46 -1.01 -21.45 -10.85
N LEU A 47 -0.02 -20.94 -10.10
CA LEU A 47 0.06 -19.56 -9.65
C LEU A 47 0.28 -18.60 -10.83
N TRP A 48 1.11 -18.97 -11.80
CA TRP A 48 1.28 -18.22 -13.06
C TRP A 48 0.01 -18.22 -13.89
N ARG A 49 -0.72 -19.35 -13.94
CA ARG A 49 -1.95 -19.49 -14.71
C ARG A 49 -3.11 -18.75 -14.05
N THR A 50 -3.23 -18.76 -12.73
CA THR A 50 -4.20 -17.95 -11.99
C THR A 50 -3.84 -16.47 -12.09
N LEU A 51 -2.57 -16.09 -12.02
CA LEU A 51 -2.13 -14.70 -12.29
C LEU A 51 -2.47 -14.28 -13.71
N LYS A 52 -2.22 -15.11 -14.72
CA LYS A 52 -2.57 -14.81 -16.13
C LYS A 52 -4.08 -14.77 -16.34
N TYR A 53 -4.85 -15.63 -15.67
CA TYR A 53 -6.30 -15.62 -15.74
C TYR A 53 -6.87 -14.39 -15.02
N LEU A 54 -6.34 -14.05 -13.85
CA LEU A 54 -6.66 -12.82 -13.12
C LEU A 54 -6.29 -11.59 -13.95
N TRP A 55 -5.15 -11.62 -14.63
CA TRP A 55 -4.73 -10.61 -15.61
C TRP A 55 -5.74 -10.48 -16.74
N THR A 56 -6.12 -11.59 -17.38
CA THR A 56 -7.06 -11.56 -18.50
C THR A 56 -8.45 -11.12 -18.05
N VAL A 57 -9.00 -11.65 -16.95
CA VAL A 57 -10.32 -11.25 -16.45
C VAL A 57 -10.31 -9.79 -15.94
N CYS A 58 -9.26 -9.40 -15.23
CA CYS A 58 -9.11 -8.07 -14.62
C CYS A 58 -8.50 -7.00 -15.55
N CYS A 59 -7.99 -7.34 -16.74
CA CYS A 59 -7.67 -6.36 -17.80
C CYS A 59 -8.71 -6.36 -18.93
N HIS A 60 -9.36 -7.48 -19.26
CA HIS A 60 -10.22 -7.59 -20.44
C HIS A 60 -11.68 -7.18 -20.21
N CYS A 61 -12.20 -7.27 -18.98
CA CYS A 61 -13.58 -6.85 -18.70
C CYS A 61 -13.70 -5.32 -18.54
N GLY A 62 -14.16 -4.59 -19.56
CA GLY A 62 -14.63 -3.19 -19.50
C GLY A 62 -13.84 -2.20 -18.64
N GLY A 63 -12.81 -1.54 -19.22
CA GLY A 63 -11.97 -0.55 -18.52
C GLY A 63 -12.77 0.54 -17.78
N LYS A 64 -13.92 0.96 -18.32
CA LYS A 64 -14.83 1.95 -17.70
C LYS A 64 -15.34 1.52 -16.33
N THR A 65 -15.84 0.29 -16.21
CA THR A 65 -16.40 -0.21 -14.95
C THR A 65 -15.34 -0.33 -13.86
N LYS A 66 -14.12 -0.74 -14.22
CA LYS A 66 -13.02 -0.88 -13.25
C LYS A 66 -12.59 0.45 -12.67
N VAL A 67 -12.46 1.46 -13.51
CA VAL A 67 -12.06 2.81 -13.07
C VAL A 67 -13.10 3.39 -12.12
N VAL A 68 -14.40 3.25 -12.43
CA VAL A 68 -15.50 3.69 -11.56
C VAL A 68 -15.50 2.95 -10.22
N LEU A 69 -15.30 1.62 -10.25
CA LEU A 69 -15.26 0.81 -9.04
C LEU A 69 -14.11 1.24 -8.11
N VAL A 70 -12.90 1.39 -8.65
CA VAL A 70 -11.72 1.82 -7.89
C VAL A 70 -11.95 3.22 -7.28
N PHE A 71 -12.58 4.11 -8.04
CA PHE A 71 -12.92 5.44 -7.54
C PHE A 71 -13.92 5.39 -6.40
N ALA A 72 -15.03 4.68 -6.56
CA ALA A 72 -16.06 4.54 -5.54
C ALA A 72 -15.51 3.93 -4.24
N LEU A 73 -14.65 2.92 -4.36
CA LEU A 73 -13.96 2.32 -3.21
C LEU A 73 -12.96 3.28 -2.57
N SER A 74 -12.29 4.14 -3.35
CA SER A 74 -11.37 5.15 -2.81
C SER A 74 -12.11 6.22 -2.01
N ILE A 75 -13.28 6.67 -2.49
CA ILE A 75 -14.15 7.56 -1.73
C ILE A 75 -14.66 6.87 -0.46
N GLY A 76 -15.11 5.62 -0.55
CA GLY A 76 -15.54 4.84 0.61
C GLY A 76 -14.43 4.72 1.68
N ALA A 77 -13.19 4.43 1.27
CA ALA A 77 -12.04 4.34 2.16
C ALA A 77 -11.65 5.68 2.80
N LEU A 78 -11.90 6.80 2.12
CA LEU A 78 -11.71 8.14 2.67
C LEU A 78 -12.81 8.50 3.69
N VAL A 79 -14.06 8.12 3.42
CA VAL A 79 -15.18 8.31 4.35
C VAL A 79 -14.95 7.51 5.63
N ILE A 80 -14.49 6.26 5.52
CA ILE A 80 -14.10 5.45 6.67
C ILE A 80 -13.02 6.15 7.49
N TYR A 81 -12.01 6.74 6.83
CA TYR A 81 -10.99 7.53 7.52
C TYR A 81 -11.60 8.71 8.30
N PHE A 82 -12.55 9.45 7.74
CA PHE A 82 -13.20 10.55 8.47
C PHE A 82 -14.00 10.08 9.67
N ILE A 83 -14.64 8.91 9.59
CA ILE A 83 -15.35 8.31 10.71
C ILE A 83 -14.35 7.90 11.80
N ASP A 84 -13.28 7.19 11.42
CA ASP A 84 -12.26 6.68 12.34
C ASP A 84 -11.46 7.83 12.98
N SER A 85 -11.25 8.93 12.26
CA SER A 85 -10.56 10.13 12.75
C SER A 85 -11.30 10.88 13.85
N SER A 86 -12.55 10.52 14.14
CA SER A 86 -13.27 11.04 15.32
C SER A 86 -12.84 10.35 16.62
N ASN A 87 -12.16 9.20 16.52
CA ASN A 87 -11.57 8.48 17.64
C ASN A 87 -10.11 8.95 17.88
N PRO A 88 -9.53 8.72 19.07
CA PRO A 88 -8.12 9.02 19.32
C PRO A 88 -7.18 8.28 18.35
N ILE A 89 -5.98 8.86 18.12
CA ILE A 89 -5.00 8.38 17.11
C ILE A 89 -4.66 6.89 17.27
N GLU A 90 -4.64 6.42 18.52
CA GLU A 90 -4.29 5.04 18.88
C GLU A 90 -5.40 4.47 19.76
N SER A 91 -6.02 3.39 19.31
CA SER A 91 -7.02 2.67 20.11
C SER A 91 -6.75 1.17 20.11
N CYS A 92 -6.80 0.58 21.31
CA CYS A 92 -6.71 -0.86 21.49
C CYS A 92 -8.12 -1.44 21.37
N GLN A 93 -8.53 -1.79 20.15
CA GLN A 93 -9.81 -2.42 19.91
C GLN A 93 -9.65 -3.78 19.24
N ASN A 94 -10.53 -4.71 19.59
CA ASN A 94 -10.49 -6.08 19.09
C ASN A 94 -11.14 -6.13 17.71
N PHE A 95 -10.43 -6.71 16.73
CA PHE A 95 -10.89 -6.86 15.34
C PHE A 95 -12.30 -7.43 15.17
N TYR A 96 -12.74 -8.29 16.09
CA TYR A 96 -14.07 -8.91 16.04
C TYR A 96 -15.21 -7.95 16.42
N LYS A 97 -14.95 -6.90 17.19
CA LYS A 97 -15.98 -5.95 17.63
C LYS A 97 -16.15 -4.77 16.69
N ASP A 98 -15.09 -4.34 16.01
CA ASP A 98 -15.13 -3.15 15.17
C ASP A 98 -15.45 -3.48 13.72
N PHE A 99 -16.70 -3.22 13.36
CA PHE A 99 -17.17 -3.36 12.00
C PHE A 99 -16.41 -2.43 11.03
N THR A 100 -16.01 -1.23 11.47
CA THR A 100 -15.22 -0.27 10.68
C THR A 100 -13.87 -0.85 10.26
N LEU A 101 -13.17 -1.55 11.16
CA LEU A 101 -11.88 -2.17 10.86
C LEU A 101 -12.02 -3.35 9.89
N GLN A 102 -13.11 -4.11 9.98
CA GLN A 102 -13.40 -5.20 9.04
C GLN A 102 -13.65 -4.68 7.61
N ILE A 103 -14.41 -3.60 7.47
CA ILE A 103 -14.62 -2.97 6.16
C ILE A 103 -13.33 -2.34 5.64
N ASP A 104 -12.56 -1.65 6.51
CA ASP A 104 -11.27 -1.06 6.11
C ASP A 104 -10.33 -2.16 5.60
N MET A 105 -10.24 -3.29 6.30
CA MET A 105 -9.47 -4.44 5.85
C MET A 105 -9.90 -4.94 4.46
N ALA A 106 -11.21 -5.06 4.21
CA ALA A 106 -11.72 -5.49 2.90
C ALA A 106 -11.32 -4.51 1.77
N PHE A 107 -11.40 -3.20 2.01
CA PHE A 107 -10.94 -2.19 1.05
C PHE A 107 -9.43 -2.23 0.82
N ASN A 108 -8.62 -2.44 1.86
CA ASN A 108 -7.17 -2.52 1.71
C ASN A 108 -6.72 -3.81 1.01
N VAL A 109 -7.42 -4.93 1.20
CA VAL A 109 -7.18 -6.15 0.41
C VAL A 109 -7.48 -5.90 -1.07
N PHE A 110 -8.57 -5.20 -1.40
CA PHE A 110 -8.85 -4.80 -2.77
C PHE A 110 -7.75 -3.90 -3.36
N PHE A 111 -7.31 -2.88 -2.62
CA PHE A 111 -6.24 -1.99 -3.09
C PHE A 111 -4.90 -2.71 -3.23
N LEU A 112 -4.57 -3.66 -2.35
CA LEU A 112 -3.38 -4.49 -2.47
C LEU A 112 -3.39 -5.30 -3.77
N LEU A 113 -4.51 -5.95 -4.10
CA LEU A 113 -4.67 -6.69 -5.34
C LEU A 113 -4.56 -5.77 -6.56
N TYR A 114 -5.18 -4.59 -6.49
CA TYR A 114 -5.13 -3.60 -7.55
C TYR A 114 -3.72 -3.04 -7.79
N PHE A 115 -2.99 -2.73 -6.72
CA PHE A 115 -1.58 -2.34 -6.74
C PHE A 115 -0.71 -3.45 -7.35
N GLY A 116 -0.91 -4.70 -6.94
CA GLY A 116 -0.19 -5.86 -7.49
C GLY A 116 -0.41 -6.05 -9.00
N LEU A 117 -1.66 -5.88 -9.47
CA LEU A 117 -1.96 -5.92 -10.91
C LEU A 117 -1.27 -4.78 -11.67
N ARG A 118 -1.30 -3.54 -11.16
CA ARG A 118 -0.59 -2.42 -11.78
C ARG A 118 0.94 -2.62 -11.79
N PHE A 119 1.51 -3.20 -10.73
CA PHE A 119 2.93 -3.49 -10.64
C PHE A 119 3.41 -4.52 -11.69
N ILE A 120 2.58 -5.52 -11.99
CA ILE A 120 2.86 -6.50 -13.04
C ILE A 120 2.69 -5.85 -14.44
N ALA A 121 1.80 -4.85 -14.57
CA ALA A 121 1.56 -4.10 -15.81
C ALA A 121 2.70 -3.18 -16.22
N ALA A 122 3.39 -2.63 -15.22
CA ALA A 122 4.33 -1.57 -15.43
C ALA A 122 5.54 -2.08 -16.22
N ASN A 123 5.83 -1.39 -17.33
CA ASN A 123 7.04 -1.62 -18.12
C ASN A 123 8.30 -1.28 -17.30
N ASP A 124 8.27 -0.15 -16.59
CA ASP A 124 9.36 0.32 -15.73
C ASP A 124 8.99 0.23 -14.25
N LYS A 125 9.57 -0.76 -13.56
CA LYS A 125 9.26 -1.04 -12.14
C LYS A 125 9.69 0.09 -11.20
N LEU A 126 10.79 0.78 -11.49
CA LEU A 126 11.32 1.84 -10.62
C LEU A 126 10.45 3.10 -10.69
N TRP A 127 10.05 3.49 -11.91
CA TRP A 127 9.16 4.63 -12.13
C TRP A 127 7.79 4.38 -11.50
N PHE A 128 7.27 3.16 -11.63
CA PHE A 128 6.03 2.77 -10.99
C PHE A 128 6.06 2.91 -9.46
N TRP A 129 7.19 2.58 -8.81
CA TRP A 129 7.35 2.75 -7.36
C TRP A 129 7.35 4.21 -6.91
N LEU A 130 7.83 5.13 -7.75
CA LEU A 130 7.89 6.57 -7.46
C LEU A 130 6.61 7.31 -7.88
N GLU A 131 5.65 6.63 -8.51
CA GLU A 131 4.35 7.21 -8.85
C GLU A 131 3.56 7.57 -7.58
N VAL A 132 3.00 8.79 -7.51
CA VAL A 132 2.27 9.29 -6.32
C VAL A 132 1.18 8.30 -5.85
N ASN A 133 0.49 7.66 -6.79
CA ASN A 133 -0.57 6.69 -6.48
C ASN A 133 -0.02 5.43 -5.79
N SER A 134 1.10 4.93 -6.29
CA SER A 134 1.84 3.81 -5.72
C SER A 134 2.40 4.15 -4.35
N VAL A 135 2.89 5.38 -4.16
CA VAL A 135 3.39 5.88 -2.87
C VAL A 135 2.26 5.95 -1.84
N VAL A 136 1.08 6.43 -2.22
CA VAL A 136 -0.11 6.43 -1.34
C VAL A 136 -0.50 5.00 -0.96
N ASP A 137 -0.56 4.06 -1.91
CA ASP A 137 -0.83 2.65 -1.62
C ASP A 137 0.22 2.05 -0.67
N PHE A 138 1.50 2.36 -0.90
CA PHE A 138 2.62 1.88 -0.08
C PHE A 138 2.52 2.35 1.38
N PHE A 139 2.12 3.59 1.64
CA PHE A 139 1.99 4.09 3.02
C PHE A 139 0.67 3.73 3.70
N THR A 140 -0.39 3.45 2.94
CA THR A 140 -1.73 3.24 3.52
C THR A 140 -2.10 1.77 3.70
N VAL A 141 -1.58 0.87 2.86
CA VAL A 141 -1.97 -0.55 2.83
C VAL A 141 -1.24 -1.39 3.89
N PRO A 142 0.10 -1.37 4.02
CA PRO A 142 0.81 -2.18 5.02
C PRO A 142 0.42 -1.92 6.47
N PRO A 143 0.25 -0.66 6.94
CA PRO A 143 -0.13 -0.40 8.33
C PRO A 143 -1.46 -1.02 8.73
N VAL A 144 -2.40 -1.22 7.80
CA VAL A 144 -3.68 -1.87 8.09
C VAL A 144 -3.47 -3.35 8.39
N PHE A 145 -2.65 -4.06 7.62
CA PHE A 145 -2.31 -5.45 7.92
C PHE A 145 -1.57 -5.61 9.25
N VAL A 146 -0.65 -4.68 9.55
CA VAL A 146 0.05 -4.64 10.84
C VAL A 146 -0.93 -4.37 11.99
N SER A 147 -1.90 -3.46 11.80
CA SER A 147 -2.91 -3.14 12.82
C SER A 147 -3.78 -4.34 13.20
N VAL A 148 -4.13 -5.19 12.23
CA VAL A 148 -4.87 -6.43 12.46
C VAL A 148 -3.99 -7.46 13.16
N TYR A 149 -2.72 -7.59 12.76
CA TYR A 149 -1.79 -8.52 13.39
C TYR A 149 -1.52 -8.18 14.87
N LEU A 150 -1.41 -6.89 15.20
CA LEU A 150 -1.14 -6.40 16.55
C LEU A 150 -2.39 -6.14 17.39
N ASN A 151 -3.60 -6.29 16.83
CA ASN A 151 -4.87 -5.90 17.45
C ASN A 151 -4.85 -4.47 18.02
N ARG A 152 -4.24 -3.54 17.27
CA ARG A 152 -4.08 -2.13 17.66
C ARG A 152 -4.32 -1.25 16.45
N SER A 153 -5.28 -0.35 16.53
CA SER A 153 -5.53 0.62 15.47
C SER A 153 -4.56 1.80 15.61
N TRP A 154 -4.03 2.24 14.47
CA TRP A 154 -3.20 3.45 14.39
C TRP A 154 -3.66 4.27 13.19
N LEU A 155 -4.09 5.50 13.44
CA LEU A 155 -4.57 6.41 12.40
C LEU A 155 -3.45 6.78 11.41
N GLY A 156 -2.21 6.97 11.92
CA GLY A 156 -0.97 7.13 11.16
C GLY A 156 -1.10 8.00 9.91
N LEU A 157 -0.62 7.49 8.77
CA LEU A 157 -0.62 8.17 7.46
C LEU A 157 -1.88 7.90 6.63
N ARG A 158 -2.99 7.47 7.24
CA ARG A 158 -4.23 7.15 6.49
C ARG A 158 -4.83 8.35 5.77
N PHE A 159 -4.53 9.57 6.20
CA PHE A 159 -4.96 10.81 5.54
C PHE A 159 -4.43 10.95 4.10
N LEU A 160 -3.32 10.27 3.75
CA LEU A 160 -2.79 10.24 2.38
C LEU A 160 -3.78 9.68 1.36
N ARG A 161 -4.82 8.95 1.80
CA ARG A 161 -5.93 8.51 0.92
C ARG A 161 -6.63 9.68 0.23
N ALA A 162 -6.61 10.88 0.81
CA ALA A 162 -7.19 12.08 0.20
C ALA A 162 -6.47 12.50 -1.10
N LEU A 163 -5.18 12.17 -1.26
CA LEU A 163 -4.43 12.44 -2.50
C LEU A 163 -5.01 11.69 -3.72
N ARG A 164 -5.73 10.59 -3.51
CA ARG A 164 -6.39 9.86 -4.62
C ARG A 164 -7.48 10.68 -5.30
N LEU A 165 -7.95 11.76 -4.68
CA LEU A 165 -8.90 12.69 -5.30
C LEU A 165 -8.31 13.43 -6.51
N ILE A 166 -6.98 13.51 -6.66
CA ILE A 166 -6.32 14.11 -7.83
C ILE A 166 -6.75 13.41 -9.13
N GLN A 167 -6.91 12.09 -9.10
CA GLN A 167 -7.35 11.30 -10.26
C GLN A 167 -8.82 11.52 -10.63
N PHE A 168 -9.62 12.20 -9.78
CA PHE A 168 -11.04 12.43 -10.04
C PHE A 168 -11.26 13.12 -11.39
N SER A 169 -10.41 14.08 -11.73
CA SER A 169 -10.50 14.82 -12.99
C SER A 169 -10.25 13.93 -14.21
N GLU A 170 -9.30 13.00 -14.14
CA GLU A 170 -8.99 12.03 -15.20
C GLU A 170 -10.12 11.01 -15.38
N ILE A 171 -10.71 10.57 -14.27
CA ILE A 171 -11.80 9.59 -14.26
C ILE A 171 -13.05 10.17 -14.90
N LEU A 172 -13.39 11.42 -14.60
CA LEU A 172 -14.54 12.11 -15.22
C LEU A 172 -14.36 12.34 -16.72
N GLN A 173 -13.12 12.56 -17.17
CA GLN A 173 -12.79 12.60 -18.60
C GLN A 173 -13.00 11.23 -19.26
N PHE A 174 -12.54 10.15 -18.61
CA PHE A 174 -12.72 8.79 -19.10
C PHE A 174 -14.19 8.38 -19.23
N LEU A 175 -15.06 8.94 -18.38
CA LEU A 175 -16.52 8.73 -18.42
C LEU A 175 -17.25 9.60 -19.44
N ASN A 176 -16.57 10.44 -20.22
CA ASN A 176 -17.16 11.39 -21.16
C ASN A 176 -18.16 12.39 -20.52
N ILE A 177 -18.04 12.64 -19.20
CA ILE A 177 -18.86 13.62 -18.49
C ILE A 177 -18.30 15.03 -18.74
N LEU A 178 -16.97 15.18 -18.68
CA LEU A 178 -16.28 16.43 -18.99
C LEU A 178 -15.86 16.45 -20.45
N LYS A 179 -16.57 17.23 -21.27
CA LYS A 179 -16.30 17.36 -22.71
C LYS A 179 -15.53 18.63 -23.07
N THR A 180 -15.64 19.67 -22.24
CA THR A 180 -15.08 21.00 -22.50
C THR A 180 -13.73 21.16 -21.81
N SER A 181 -12.73 21.73 -22.50
CA SER A 181 -11.38 21.96 -21.98
C SER A 181 -11.36 22.84 -20.70
N ASN A 182 -12.24 23.84 -20.63
CA ASN A 182 -12.37 24.71 -19.45
C ASN A 182 -12.89 23.94 -18.24
N SER A 183 -13.90 23.08 -18.43
CA SER A 183 -14.45 22.25 -17.36
C SER A 183 -13.43 21.23 -16.85
N ILE A 184 -12.62 20.66 -17.74
CA ILE A 184 -11.52 19.75 -17.38
C ILE A 184 -10.48 20.48 -16.52
N LYS A 185 -10.02 21.66 -16.95
CA LYS A 185 -9.07 22.46 -16.18
C LYS A 185 -9.62 22.85 -14.81
N LEU A 186 -10.88 23.27 -14.75
CA LEU A 186 -11.54 23.65 -13.50
C LEU A 186 -11.62 22.48 -12.52
N VAL A 187 -12.12 21.32 -12.96
CA VAL A 187 -12.22 20.12 -12.11
C VAL A 187 -10.84 19.65 -11.67
N ASN A 188 -9.83 19.72 -12.54
CA ASN A 188 -8.46 19.36 -12.17
C ASN A 188 -7.93 20.28 -11.05
N LEU A 189 -8.06 21.60 -11.21
CA LEU A 189 -7.65 22.57 -10.18
C LEU A 189 -8.39 22.35 -8.86
N LEU A 190 -9.70 22.15 -8.89
CA LEU A 190 -10.50 21.86 -7.69
C LEU A 190 -10.08 20.54 -7.03
N SER A 191 -9.79 19.50 -7.81
CA SER A 191 -9.36 18.21 -7.28
C SER A 191 -7.99 18.28 -6.59
N ILE A 192 -7.05 19.01 -7.18
CA ILE A 192 -5.72 19.25 -6.60
C ILE A 192 -5.85 20.10 -5.33
N PHE A 193 -6.68 21.15 -5.36
CA PHE A 193 -6.92 22.01 -4.20
C PHE A 193 -7.52 21.23 -3.02
N ILE A 194 -8.64 20.52 -3.24
CA ILE A 194 -9.34 19.77 -2.18
C ILE A 194 -8.46 18.63 -1.63
N SER A 195 -7.76 17.90 -2.51
CA SER A 195 -6.87 16.81 -2.08
C SER A 195 -5.72 17.32 -1.22
N THR A 196 -5.08 18.42 -1.63
CA THR A 196 -3.95 19.01 -0.90
C THR A 196 -4.42 19.57 0.45
N TRP A 197 -5.55 20.29 0.47
CA TRP A 197 -6.13 20.82 1.70
C TRP A 197 -6.45 19.73 2.72
N LEU A 198 -7.16 18.67 2.32
CA LEU A 198 -7.52 17.56 3.22
C LEU A 198 -6.28 16.79 3.69
N THR A 199 -5.30 16.57 2.80
CA THR A 199 -4.06 15.88 3.15
C THR A 199 -3.25 16.70 4.16
N ALA A 200 -3.14 18.01 3.96
CA ALA A 200 -2.51 18.92 4.91
C ALA A 200 -3.24 18.93 6.27
N ALA A 201 -4.58 18.88 6.26
CA ALA A 201 -5.38 18.81 7.48
C ALA A 201 -5.11 17.52 8.26
N GLY A 202 -4.99 16.39 7.56
CA GLY A 202 -4.61 15.12 8.17
C GLY A 202 -3.19 15.11 8.70
N PHE A 203 -2.26 15.79 8.03
CA PHE A 203 -0.89 15.93 8.50
C PHE A 203 -0.82 16.73 9.80
N ILE A 204 -1.43 17.92 9.85
CA ILE A 204 -1.44 18.74 11.08
C ILE A 204 -2.20 18.03 12.21
N HIS A 205 -3.29 17.32 11.90
CA HIS A 205 -4.03 16.50 12.86
C HIS A 205 -3.15 15.40 13.48
N LEU A 206 -2.33 14.72 12.67
CA LEU A 206 -1.40 13.71 13.19
C LEU A 206 -0.33 14.36 14.08
N VAL A 207 0.28 15.45 13.61
CA VAL A 207 1.38 16.12 14.30
C VAL A 207 0.94 16.70 15.65
N GLU A 208 -0.16 17.47 15.68
CA GLU A 208 -0.65 18.11 16.90
C GLU A 208 -1.14 17.10 17.95
N ASN A 209 -1.85 16.06 17.53
CA ASN A 209 -2.34 15.05 18.46
C ASN A 209 -1.24 14.08 18.94
N SER A 210 -0.20 13.84 18.13
CA SER A 210 0.93 12.98 18.54
C SER A 210 1.87 13.70 19.50
N GLY A 211 2.11 15.00 19.30
CA GLY A 211 3.08 15.79 20.05
C GLY A 211 4.51 15.64 19.51
N ASP A 212 5.41 16.46 20.02
CA ASP A 212 6.80 16.48 19.57
C ASP A 212 7.65 15.42 20.32
N PRO A 213 8.49 14.64 19.60
CA PRO A 213 9.35 13.62 20.23
C PRO A 213 10.36 14.18 21.24
N TRP A 214 10.87 15.39 21.02
CA TRP A 214 11.92 15.99 21.87
C TRP A 214 11.37 16.54 23.20
N GLU A 215 10.05 16.73 23.30
CA GLU A 215 9.34 17.11 24.53
C GLU A 215 8.66 15.89 25.18
N ASN A 216 9.11 14.66 24.86
CA ASN A 216 8.51 13.40 25.30
C ASN A 216 6.99 13.32 25.06
N PHE A 217 6.51 13.90 23.94
CA PHE A 217 5.09 13.93 23.56
C PHE A 217 4.15 14.61 24.57
N GLN A 218 4.69 15.45 25.47
CA GLN A 218 3.89 16.14 26.51
C GLN A 218 3.13 17.35 25.97
N ASN A 219 3.55 17.91 24.84
CA ASN A 219 2.96 19.10 24.23
C ASN A 219 1.85 18.78 23.21
N ASN A 220 1.19 17.63 23.36
CA ASN A 220 0.09 17.26 22.49
C ASN A 220 -1.11 18.21 22.65
N GLN A 221 -1.84 18.39 21.56
CA GLN A 221 -3.08 19.14 21.54
C GLN A 221 -4.15 18.26 20.91
N ALA A 222 -5.15 17.91 21.72
CA ALA A 222 -6.30 17.14 21.28
C ALA A 222 -7.17 18.00 20.33
N LEU A 223 -6.85 17.97 19.04
CA LEU A 223 -7.60 18.62 17.97
C LEU A 223 -8.34 17.56 17.17
N THR A 224 -9.61 17.80 16.90
CA THR A 224 -10.35 16.98 15.95
C THR A 224 -9.89 17.27 14.52
N TYR A 225 -10.09 16.31 13.63
CA TYR A 225 -9.75 16.49 12.21
C TYR A 225 -10.50 17.67 11.58
N TRP A 226 -11.75 17.91 11.96
CA TRP A 226 -12.54 19.02 11.42
C TRP A 226 -12.07 20.38 11.92
N GLU A 227 -11.56 20.48 13.15
CA GLU A 227 -10.89 21.70 13.63
C GLU A 227 -9.59 21.97 12.86
N CYS A 228 -8.86 20.92 12.48
CA CYS A 228 -7.68 21.06 11.62
C CYS A 228 -8.04 21.53 10.20
N VAL A 229 -9.13 20.99 9.63
CA VAL A 229 -9.69 21.45 8.34
C VAL A 229 -10.09 22.92 8.42
N TYR A 230 -10.76 23.33 9.50
CA TYR A 230 -11.12 24.71 9.77
C TYR A 230 -9.87 25.62 9.89
N LEU A 231 -8.89 25.23 10.69
CA LEU A 231 -7.61 25.93 10.88
C LEU A 231 -6.95 26.23 9.53
N LEU A 232 -6.84 25.23 8.66
CA LEU A 232 -6.21 25.41 7.36
C LEU A 232 -7.04 26.28 6.42
N MET A 233 -8.37 26.19 6.45
CA MET A 233 -9.22 27.06 5.62
C MET A 233 -9.08 28.53 6.02
N VAL A 234 -9.07 28.82 7.33
CA VAL A 234 -8.87 30.17 7.89
C VAL A 234 -7.46 30.70 7.59
N THR A 235 -6.45 29.81 7.60
CA THR A 235 -5.07 30.18 7.30
C THR A 235 -4.86 30.44 5.80
N MET A 236 -5.35 29.57 4.92
CA MET A 236 -5.25 29.75 3.45
C MET A 236 -5.98 31.00 2.97
N SER A 237 -7.12 31.33 3.60
CA SER A 237 -7.85 32.56 3.31
C SER A 237 -7.23 33.81 3.93
N THR A 238 -6.11 33.67 4.65
CA THR A 238 -5.38 34.75 5.33
C THR A 238 -6.20 35.50 6.38
N VAL A 239 -7.26 34.88 6.91
CA VAL A 239 -8.14 35.48 7.92
C VAL A 239 -7.47 35.43 9.30
N GLY A 240 -6.99 34.26 9.71
CA GLY A 240 -6.18 34.10 10.92
C GLY A 240 -6.85 34.54 12.24
N TYR A 241 -8.04 34.02 12.56
CA TYR A 241 -8.76 34.37 13.80
C TYR A 241 -7.96 34.12 15.09
N GLY A 242 -7.11 33.08 15.10
CA GLY A 242 -6.28 32.73 16.26
C GLY A 242 -7.01 31.98 17.38
N ASP A 243 -8.24 31.54 17.13
CA ASP A 243 -9.02 30.69 18.04
C ASP A 243 -8.47 29.26 18.12
N VAL A 244 -8.11 28.68 16.97
CA VAL A 244 -7.36 27.43 16.84
C VAL A 244 -6.01 27.72 16.21
N TYR A 245 -4.94 27.17 16.76
CA TYR A 245 -3.57 27.31 16.23
C TYR A 245 -2.70 26.12 16.64
N ALA A 246 -1.63 25.88 15.87
CA ALA A 246 -0.64 24.83 16.12
C ALA A 246 0.25 25.18 17.32
N LYS A 247 0.30 24.31 18.33
CA LYS A 247 1.17 24.49 19.51
C LYS A 247 2.49 23.74 19.36
N THR A 248 2.49 22.61 18.66
CA THR A 248 3.70 21.81 18.46
C THR A 248 4.68 22.55 17.55
N THR A 249 5.98 22.34 17.77
CA THR A 249 7.02 22.97 16.95
C THR A 249 7.05 22.34 15.55
N LEU A 250 6.79 21.03 15.41
CA LEU A 250 6.61 20.40 14.09
C LEU A 250 5.37 20.96 13.37
N GLY A 251 4.26 21.16 14.08
CA GLY A 251 3.05 21.72 13.52
C GLY A 251 3.25 23.16 13.04
N ARG A 252 3.93 24.00 13.83
CA ARG A 252 4.30 25.36 13.42
C ARG A 252 5.23 25.39 12.22
N LEU A 253 6.23 24.52 12.17
CA LEU A 253 7.12 24.40 11.02
C LEU A 253 6.33 24.03 9.75
N PHE A 254 5.40 23.07 9.85
CA PHE A 254 4.53 22.70 8.75
C PHE A 254 3.64 23.87 8.30
N MET A 255 3.05 24.61 9.23
CA MET A 255 2.23 25.79 8.89
C MET A 255 3.02 26.86 8.12
N VAL A 256 4.30 27.08 8.46
CA VAL A 256 5.16 28.00 7.69
C VAL A 256 5.35 27.52 6.25
N PHE A 257 5.66 26.23 6.04
CA PHE A 257 5.78 25.68 4.68
C PHE A 257 4.46 25.71 3.92
N PHE A 258 3.35 25.45 4.61
CA PHE A 258 2.02 25.44 4.03
C PHE A 258 1.53 26.84 3.61
N ILE A 259 1.93 27.90 4.34
CA ILE A 259 1.62 29.28 3.96
C ILE A 259 2.48 29.74 2.77
N LEU A 260 3.71 29.22 2.64
CA LEU A 260 4.63 29.58 1.55
C LEU A 260 4.32 28.90 0.21
N GLY A 261 3.76 27.68 0.24
CA GLY A 261 3.47 26.85 -0.94
C GLY A 261 2.08 27.07 -1.51
#